data_AF-A0A6B3FL84-F1
#
_entry.id   AF-A0A6B3FL84-F1
#
_cell.length_a   1.000
_cell.length_b   1.000
_cell.length_c   1.000
_cell.angle_alpha   90.00
_cell.angle_beta   90.00
_cell.angle_gamma   90.00
#
_symmetry.space_group_name_H-M   'P 1'
#
loop_
_entity.id
_entity.type
_entity.pdbx_description
1 polymer ?
#
loop_
_entity_poly.entity_id
_entity_poly.type
_entity_poly.pdbx_seq_one_letter_code
_entity_poly.pdbx_strand_id
1 'polypeptide(L)'
;LRIKASSVGLLAEEYRAELAITDSGWTGMAELSLTGEQVDRLFEEEQVSVPEAAELPVHTGLTIQSERGRALGRVTPAGDIRLVRGDREVFGLKGRSAEQRVALDLLLDPDVGIISMGGRAGTGKSALALCAGLEAVLERRQHKKVMVFRPLYAVGGQELGYLPGSESEKMNPWAQAVFDTLSAV
;
A
#
# COMPACT_ATOMS: atom_id res chain seq x y z
N LEU A 1 -5.87 19.87 -17.63
CA LEU A 1 -5.06 18.62 -17.62
C LEU A 1 -5.07 17.90 -18.98
N ARG A 2 -6.21 17.78 -19.66
CA ARG A 2 -6.32 17.10 -20.98
C ARG A 2 -5.31 17.58 -22.04
N ILE A 3 -5.09 18.89 -22.16
CA ILE A 3 -4.11 19.50 -23.09
C ILE A 3 -2.65 19.10 -22.75
N LYS A 4 -2.32 18.98 -21.45
CA LYS A 4 -0.99 18.54 -21.01
C LYS A 4 -0.77 17.05 -21.23
N ALA A 5 -1.81 16.24 -21.04
CA ALA A 5 -1.77 14.80 -21.32
C ALA A 5 -1.63 14.53 -22.82
N SER A 6 -2.40 15.23 -23.67
CA SER A 6 -2.28 15.10 -25.12
C SER A 6 -0.91 15.50 -25.65
N SER A 7 -0.26 16.50 -25.07
CA SER A 7 1.10 16.89 -25.47
C SER A 7 2.17 15.83 -25.18
N VAL A 8 1.89 14.85 -24.32
CA VAL A 8 2.78 13.72 -24.03
C VAL A 8 2.20 12.37 -24.48
N GLY A 9 1.17 12.39 -25.35
CA GLY A 9 0.55 11.18 -25.90
C GLY A 9 -0.31 10.38 -24.92
N LEU A 10 -0.66 10.94 -23.76
CA LEU A 10 -1.52 10.29 -22.79
C LEU A 10 -2.99 10.61 -23.08
N LEU A 11 -3.81 9.56 -23.15
CA LEU A 11 -5.26 9.67 -23.14
C LEU A 11 -5.70 10.23 -21.78
N ALA A 12 -6.53 11.27 -21.80
CA ALA A 12 -7.08 11.85 -20.60
C ALA A 12 -8.60 12.00 -20.75
N GLU A 13 -9.32 11.27 -19.92
CA GLU A 13 -10.77 11.28 -19.89
C GLU A 13 -11.29 12.33 -18.91
N GLU A 14 -12.56 12.71 -19.06
CA GLU A 14 -13.23 13.50 -18.04
C GLU A 14 -13.55 12.64 -16.84
N TYR A 15 -13.18 13.08 -15.65
CA TYR A 15 -13.67 12.46 -14.43
C TYR A 15 -15.17 12.72 -14.32
N ARG A 16 -15.99 11.67 -14.47
CA ARG A 16 -17.44 11.69 -14.28
C ARG A 16 -17.75 11.00 -12.96
N ALA A 17 -18.02 11.79 -11.92
CA ALA A 17 -18.29 11.27 -10.57
C ALA A 17 -19.43 10.24 -10.54
N GLU A 18 -20.40 10.36 -11.45
CA GLU A 18 -21.56 9.46 -11.58
C GLU A 18 -21.19 8.04 -12.07
N LEU A 19 -20.05 7.89 -12.73
CA LEU A 19 -19.54 6.59 -13.20
C LEU A 19 -18.54 5.96 -12.22
N ALA A 20 -18.19 6.67 -11.15
CA ALA A 20 -17.32 6.14 -10.13
C ALA A 20 -18.05 4.99 -9.44
N ILE A 21 -17.58 3.75 -9.66
CA ILE A 21 -18.04 2.59 -8.90
C ILE A 21 -17.60 2.84 -7.46
N THR A 22 -18.55 3.26 -6.61
CA THR A 22 -18.27 3.60 -5.21
C THR A 22 -18.04 2.38 -4.34
N ASP A 23 -18.47 1.21 -4.79
CA ASP A 23 -18.26 -0.06 -4.11
C ASP A 23 -18.04 -1.16 -5.15
N SER A 24 -16.77 -1.48 -5.41
CA SER A 24 -16.41 -2.61 -6.25
C SER A 24 -16.57 -3.95 -5.52
N GLY A 25 -16.84 -3.93 -4.20
CA GLY A 25 -16.75 -5.09 -3.32
C GLY A 25 -15.34 -5.67 -3.18
N TRP A 26 -14.36 -5.16 -3.93
CA TRP A 26 -13.01 -5.70 -4.00
C TRP A 26 -12.13 -5.09 -2.92
N THR A 27 -11.66 -5.93 -2.00
CA THR A 27 -10.83 -5.53 -0.87
C THR A 27 -9.33 -5.67 -1.15
N GLY A 28 -8.96 -6.33 -2.24
CA GLY A 28 -7.58 -6.74 -2.54
C GLY A 28 -7.15 -8.03 -1.85
N MET A 29 -8.05 -8.72 -1.13
CA MET A 29 -7.78 -9.95 -0.41
C MET A 29 -8.74 -11.06 -0.84
N ALA A 30 -8.24 -12.31 -0.84
CA ALA A 30 -9.04 -13.52 -1.00
C ALA A 30 -8.59 -14.60 -0.01
N GLU A 31 -9.49 -15.55 0.27
CA GLU A 31 -9.17 -16.74 1.05
C GLU A 31 -8.95 -17.93 0.12
N LEU A 32 -7.96 -18.77 0.43
CA LEU A 32 -7.65 -19.94 -0.38
C LEU A 32 -7.29 -21.12 0.52
N SER A 33 -7.83 -22.30 0.19
CA SER A 33 -7.51 -23.54 0.89
C SER A 33 -6.46 -24.31 0.09
N LEU A 34 -5.34 -24.61 0.73
CA LEU A 34 -4.25 -25.39 0.16
C LEU A 34 -4.05 -26.68 0.94
N THR A 35 -3.47 -27.68 0.30
CA THR A 35 -2.99 -28.88 1.00
C THR A 35 -1.76 -28.55 1.84
N GLY A 36 -1.48 -29.37 2.85
CA GLY A 36 -0.28 -29.23 3.68
C GLY A 36 1.01 -29.31 2.87
N GLU A 37 1.05 -30.11 1.80
CA GLU A 37 2.22 -30.19 0.91
C GLU A 37 2.42 -28.88 0.13
N GLN A 38 1.35 -28.25 -0.36
CA GLN A 38 1.43 -26.95 -1.02
C GLN A 38 1.88 -25.84 -0.07
N VAL A 39 1.43 -25.88 1.19
CA VAL A 39 1.85 -24.91 2.22
C VAL A 39 3.31 -25.11 2.59
N ASP A 40 3.77 -26.34 2.78
CA ASP A 40 5.18 -26.62 3.06
C ASP A 40 6.06 -26.13 1.91
N ARG A 41 5.67 -26.43 0.67
CA ARG A 41 6.36 -25.93 -0.53
C ARG A 41 6.39 -24.40 -0.58
N LEU A 42 5.29 -23.73 -0.25
CA LEU A 42 5.24 -22.27 -0.19
C LEU A 42 6.21 -21.70 0.85
N PHE A 43 6.41 -22.38 1.98
CA PHE A 43 7.39 -21.95 2.99
C PHE A 43 8.84 -22.27 2.62
N GLU A 44 9.08 -23.39 1.93
CA GLU A 44 10.41 -23.84 1.50
C GLU A 44 10.93 -23.09 0.27
N GLU A 45 10.09 -22.94 -0.75
CA GLU A 45 10.44 -22.33 -2.04
C GLU A 45 10.03 -20.85 -2.13
N GLU A 46 9.36 -20.31 -1.11
CA GLU A 46 8.73 -18.97 -1.11
C GLU A 46 7.67 -18.72 -2.21
N GLN A 47 7.35 -19.76 -2.99
CA GLN A 47 6.44 -19.70 -4.11
C GLN A 47 5.74 -21.06 -4.32
N VAL A 48 4.49 -21.04 -4.76
CA VAL A 48 3.77 -22.25 -5.19
C VAL A 48 2.79 -21.92 -6.32
N SER A 49 2.76 -22.78 -7.34
CA SER A 49 1.80 -22.68 -8.44
C SER A 49 0.49 -23.38 -8.07
N VAL A 50 -0.62 -22.66 -8.14
CA VAL A 50 -1.96 -23.14 -7.79
C VAL A 50 -2.94 -22.60 -8.83
N PRO A 51 -3.69 -23.46 -9.56
CA PRO A 51 -4.60 -23.02 -10.63
C PRO A 51 -5.60 -21.93 -10.18
N GLU A 52 -6.15 -22.08 -8.98
CA GLU A 52 -7.12 -21.14 -8.39
C GLU A 52 -6.52 -19.76 -8.15
N ALA A 53 -5.22 -19.66 -7.89
CA ALA A 53 -4.54 -18.37 -7.71
C ALA A 53 -4.36 -17.63 -9.04
N ALA A 54 -4.22 -18.36 -10.16
CA ALA A 54 -4.04 -17.77 -11.48
C ALA A 54 -5.33 -17.11 -12.02
N GLU A 55 -6.49 -17.45 -11.45
CA GLU A 55 -7.77 -16.81 -11.78
C GLU A 55 -7.98 -15.46 -11.06
N LEU A 56 -7.19 -15.18 -10.02
CA LEU A 56 -7.29 -13.97 -9.24
C LEU A 56 -6.49 -12.81 -9.86
N PRO A 57 -6.91 -11.56 -9.65
CA PRO A 57 -6.13 -10.41 -10.09
C PRO A 57 -4.70 -10.44 -9.54
N VAL A 58 -3.75 -9.95 -10.35
CA VAL A 58 -2.35 -9.80 -9.93
C VAL A 58 -2.27 -8.96 -8.65
N HIS A 59 -1.40 -9.37 -7.73
CA HIS A 59 -1.20 -8.76 -6.41
C HIS A 59 -2.34 -8.91 -5.41
N THR A 60 -3.33 -9.76 -5.70
CA THR A 60 -4.31 -10.19 -4.68
C THR A 60 -3.59 -10.79 -3.48
N GLY A 61 -3.83 -10.26 -2.28
CA GLY A 61 -3.38 -10.84 -1.04
C GLY A 61 -4.18 -12.09 -0.70
N LEU A 62 -3.53 -13.10 -0.15
CA LEU A 62 -4.12 -14.40 0.14
C LEU A 62 -3.98 -14.72 1.61
N THR A 63 -5.09 -14.99 2.28
CA THR A 63 -5.10 -15.70 3.55
C THR A 63 -5.29 -17.18 3.27
N ILE A 64 -4.24 -17.96 3.54
CA ILE A 64 -4.17 -19.37 3.17
C ILE A 64 -4.44 -20.23 4.40
N GLN A 65 -5.31 -21.22 4.25
CA GLN A 65 -5.61 -22.21 5.30
C GLN A 65 -5.31 -23.63 4.78
N SER A 66 -4.75 -24.47 5.63
CA SER A 66 -4.49 -25.89 5.38
C SER A 66 -4.65 -26.69 6.67
N GLU A 67 -4.62 -28.02 6.57
CA GLU A 67 -4.58 -28.91 7.73
C GLU A 67 -3.30 -28.74 8.59
N ARG A 68 -2.22 -28.17 8.03
CA ARG A 68 -0.95 -27.94 8.74
C ARG A 68 -0.84 -26.55 9.36
N GLY A 69 -1.72 -25.62 9.00
CA GLY A 69 -1.72 -24.28 9.56
C GLY A 69 -2.17 -23.20 8.58
N ARG A 70 -1.80 -21.95 8.89
CA ARG A 70 -2.15 -20.76 8.11
C ARG A 70 -0.92 -20.10 7.53
N ALA A 71 -1.05 -19.56 6.33
CA ALA A 71 -0.02 -18.77 5.67
C ALA A 71 -0.62 -17.48 5.10
N LEU A 72 0.27 -16.54 4.76
CA LEU A 72 -0.08 -15.38 3.96
C LEU A 72 0.70 -15.44 2.66
N GLY A 73 0.06 -15.06 1.57
CA GLY A 73 0.69 -14.97 0.26
C GLY A 73 0.13 -13.81 -0.55
N ARG A 74 0.65 -13.64 -1.76
CA ARG A 74 0.02 -12.82 -2.78
C ARG A 74 0.20 -13.43 -4.16
N VAL A 75 -0.72 -13.11 -5.06
CA VAL A 75 -0.66 -13.52 -6.46
C VAL A 75 0.41 -12.70 -7.19
N THR A 76 1.28 -13.40 -7.91
CA THR A 76 2.33 -12.81 -8.76
C THR A 76 1.81 -12.55 -10.18
N PRO A 77 2.51 -11.75 -10.99
CA PRO A 77 2.15 -11.57 -12.41
C PRO A 77 2.15 -12.88 -13.22
N ALA A 78 2.86 -13.91 -12.76
CA ALA A 78 2.89 -15.23 -13.39
C ALA A 78 1.67 -16.11 -13.03
N GLY A 79 0.82 -15.68 -12.09
CA GLY A 79 -0.30 -16.46 -11.55
C GLY A 79 0.04 -17.33 -10.36
N ASP A 80 1.32 -17.43 -9.97
CA ASP A 80 1.74 -18.17 -8.79
C ASP A 80 1.49 -17.39 -7.50
N ILE A 81 1.43 -18.13 -6.38
CA ILE A 81 1.40 -17.56 -5.04
C ILE A 81 2.83 -17.33 -4.55
N ARG A 82 3.17 -16.11 -4.15
CA ARG A 82 4.40 -15.77 -3.43
C ARG A 82 4.12 -15.64 -1.94
N LEU A 83 4.99 -16.18 -1.08
CA LEU A 83 4.87 -16.10 0.36
C LEU A 83 4.99 -14.64 0.86
N VAL A 84 4.10 -14.24 1.76
CA VAL A 84 4.18 -12.97 2.49
C VAL A 84 4.60 -13.27 3.92
N ARG A 85 5.86 -12.95 4.26
CA ARG A 85 6.42 -13.19 5.60
C ARG A 85 5.73 -12.29 6.65
N GLY A 86 5.21 -12.91 7.70
CA GLY A 86 4.36 -12.24 8.69
C GLY A 86 5.10 -11.46 9.78
N ASP A 87 6.41 -11.62 9.88
CA ASP A 87 7.28 -11.08 10.92
C ASP A 87 8.12 -9.88 10.47
N ARG A 88 7.89 -9.38 9.24
CA ARG A 88 8.62 -8.23 8.70
C ARG A 88 8.40 -6.97 9.55
N GLU A 89 9.51 -6.33 9.89
CA GLU A 89 9.58 -5.00 10.46
C GLU A 89 10.12 -4.03 9.39
N VAL A 90 9.50 -2.85 9.29
CA VAL A 90 9.79 -1.84 8.27
C VAL A 90 9.90 -0.52 8.98
N PHE A 91 11.11 0.02 9.11
CA PHE A 91 11.37 1.26 9.84
C PHE A 91 10.67 1.30 11.22
N GLY A 92 10.84 0.25 12.03
CA GLY A 92 10.20 0.08 13.35
C GLY A 92 8.74 -0.38 13.34
N LEU A 93 8.08 -0.42 12.18
CA LEU A 93 6.67 -0.79 12.06
C LEU A 93 6.47 -2.27 11.70
N LYS A 94 5.53 -2.95 12.38
CA LYS A 94 5.05 -4.30 12.01
C LYS A 94 3.58 -4.29 11.58
N GLY A 95 3.26 -5.07 10.55
CA GLY A 95 1.88 -5.31 10.13
C GLY A 95 1.11 -6.14 11.17
N ARG A 96 0.02 -5.58 11.72
CA ARG A 96 -0.80 -6.21 12.77
C ARG A 96 -1.94 -7.07 12.21
N SER A 97 -2.33 -6.85 10.96
CA SER A 97 -3.33 -7.65 10.24
C SER A 97 -2.75 -8.27 8.97
N ALA A 98 -3.49 -9.21 8.36
CA ALA A 98 -3.10 -9.84 7.09
C ALA A 98 -2.96 -8.78 5.97
N GLU A 99 -3.92 -7.86 5.89
CA GLU A 99 -3.95 -6.77 4.92
C GLU A 99 -2.75 -5.84 5.09
N GLN A 100 -2.38 -5.49 6.33
CA GLN A 100 -1.23 -4.64 6.57
C GLN A 100 0.09 -5.33 6.20
N ARG A 101 0.20 -6.64 6.44
CA ARG A 101 1.39 -7.43 6.08
C ARG A 101 1.53 -7.57 4.56
N VAL A 102 0.43 -7.84 3.86
CA VAL A 102 0.41 -7.87 2.38
C VAL A 102 0.71 -6.46 1.83
N ALA A 103 0.13 -5.41 2.39
CA ALA A 103 0.39 -4.04 1.97
C ALA A 103 1.87 -3.66 2.16
N LEU A 104 2.50 -4.03 3.28
CA LEU A 104 3.94 -3.84 3.47
C LEU A 104 4.77 -4.65 2.48
N ASP A 105 4.39 -5.90 2.18
CA ASP A 105 5.09 -6.69 1.17
C ASP A 105 5.04 -6.02 -0.21
N LEU A 106 3.88 -5.51 -0.62
CA LEU A 106 3.72 -4.77 -1.86
C LEU A 106 4.50 -3.45 -1.86
N LEU A 107 4.43 -2.67 -0.77
CA LEU A 107 5.14 -1.38 -0.64
C LEU A 107 6.67 -1.52 -0.70
N LEU A 108 7.19 -2.69 -0.37
CA LEU A 108 8.62 -3.00 -0.39
C LEU A 108 9.08 -3.69 -1.68
N ASP A 109 8.16 -4.01 -2.58
CA ASP A 109 8.45 -4.65 -3.86
C ASP A 109 8.80 -3.58 -4.91
N PRO A 110 10.07 -3.51 -5.37
CA PRO A 110 10.50 -2.49 -6.34
C PRO A 110 9.85 -2.67 -7.72
N ASP A 111 9.27 -3.84 -8.00
CA ASP A 111 8.59 -4.10 -9.28
C ASP A 111 7.17 -3.51 -9.32
N VAL A 112 6.63 -3.07 -8.17
CA VAL A 112 5.29 -2.48 -8.06
C VAL A 112 5.38 -0.95 -8.03
N GLY A 113 5.12 -0.31 -9.17
CA GLY A 113 5.31 1.13 -9.31
C GLY A 113 4.26 2.03 -8.64
N ILE A 114 2.99 1.61 -8.57
CA ILE A 114 1.89 2.40 -7.99
C ILE A 114 1.02 1.50 -7.12
N ILE A 115 0.79 1.92 -5.89
CA ILE A 115 -0.04 1.20 -4.92
C ILE A 115 -1.14 2.13 -4.43
N SER A 116 -2.38 1.65 -4.53
CA SER A 116 -3.55 2.30 -3.93
C SER A 116 -3.98 1.52 -2.70
N MET A 117 -4.08 2.21 -1.55
CA MET A 117 -4.53 1.59 -0.30
C MET A 117 -5.88 2.17 0.10
N GLY A 118 -6.94 1.37 -0.06
CA GLY A 118 -8.27 1.65 0.48
C GLY A 118 -8.42 1.16 1.92
N GLY A 119 -9.42 1.66 2.64
CA GLY A 119 -9.80 1.15 3.96
C GLY A 119 -10.19 2.24 4.95
N ARG A 120 -10.81 1.82 6.06
CA ARG A 120 -11.35 2.71 7.11
C ARG A 120 -10.30 3.68 7.66
N ALA A 121 -10.74 4.83 8.17
CA ALA A 121 -9.85 5.75 8.88
C ALA A 121 -9.20 5.04 10.08
N GLY A 122 -7.92 5.34 10.35
CA GLY A 122 -7.17 4.74 11.46
C GLY A 122 -6.55 3.37 11.21
N THR A 123 -6.71 2.76 10.03
CA THR A 123 -6.12 1.44 9.72
C THR A 123 -4.62 1.44 9.41
N GLY A 124 -3.92 2.55 9.65
CA GLY A 124 -2.46 2.64 9.52
C GLY A 124 -1.93 2.89 8.11
N LYS A 125 -2.76 3.05 7.07
CA LYS A 125 -2.34 3.23 5.66
C LYS A 125 -1.19 4.23 5.47
N SER A 126 -1.33 5.43 6.04
CA SER A 126 -0.31 6.47 5.94
C SER A 126 0.98 6.09 6.67
N ALA A 127 0.88 5.46 7.84
CA ALA A 127 2.04 4.97 8.58
C ALA A 127 2.79 3.89 7.78
N LEU A 128 2.07 2.92 7.20
CA LEU A 128 2.68 1.88 6.35
C LEU A 128 3.46 2.49 5.18
N ALA A 129 2.83 3.43 4.45
CA ALA A 129 3.45 4.09 3.29
C ALA A 129 4.68 4.92 3.70
N LEU A 130 4.59 5.67 4.80
CA LEU A 130 5.69 6.50 5.29
C LEU A 130 6.86 5.64 5.76
N CYS A 131 6.62 4.61 6.58
CA CYS A 131 7.65 3.70 7.05
C CYS A 131 8.33 2.97 5.88
N ALA A 132 7.56 2.46 4.91
CA ALA A 132 8.14 1.83 3.72
C ALA A 132 8.96 2.81 2.85
N GLY A 133 8.48 4.05 2.69
CA GLY A 133 9.23 5.09 1.98
C GLY A 133 10.53 5.49 2.69
N LEU A 134 10.50 5.61 4.03
CA LEU A 134 11.69 5.91 4.83
C LEU A 134 12.68 4.75 4.83
N GLU A 135 12.22 3.51 4.97
CA GLU A 135 13.01 2.30 4.80
C GLU A 135 13.74 2.31 3.45
N ALA A 136 13.03 2.60 2.36
CA ALA A 136 13.61 2.64 1.02
C ALA A 136 14.68 3.72 0.84
N VAL A 137 14.56 4.86 1.54
CA VAL A 137 15.49 5.99 1.44
C VAL A 137 16.67 5.86 2.41
N LEU A 138 16.41 5.57 3.68
CA LEU A 138 17.39 5.65 4.77
C LEU A 138 18.13 4.33 4.97
N GLU A 139 17.39 3.23 5.05
CA GLU A 139 17.96 1.90 5.32
C GLU A 139 18.49 1.25 4.03
N ARG A 140 17.64 1.19 2.99
CA ARG A 140 17.98 0.50 1.72
C ARG A 140 18.69 1.38 0.71
N ARG A 141 18.65 2.71 0.87
CA ARG A 141 19.25 3.71 -0.05
C ARG A 141 18.85 3.52 -1.52
N GLN A 142 17.65 2.97 -1.77
CA GLN A 142 17.08 2.76 -3.11
C GLN A 142 16.59 4.07 -3.72
N HIS A 143 16.23 5.04 -2.87
CA HIS A 143 15.72 6.34 -3.27
C HIS A 143 16.45 7.48 -2.54
N LYS A 144 16.41 8.69 -3.12
CA LYS A 144 17.11 9.86 -2.56
C LYS A 144 16.26 10.65 -1.55
N LYS A 145 14.94 10.59 -1.66
CA LYS A 145 14.00 11.38 -0.83
C LYS A 145 12.60 10.79 -0.83
N VAL A 146 11.87 11.00 0.27
CA VAL A 146 10.42 10.77 0.37
C VAL A 146 9.71 12.10 0.11
N MET A 147 8.68 12.10 -0.73
CA MET A 147 7.83 13.28 -0.97
C MET A 147 6.40 12.94 -0.60
N VAL A 148 5.79 13.74 0.27
CA VAL A 148 4.42 13.55 0.74
C VAL A 148 3.54 14.66 0.17
N PHE A 149 2.51 14.27 -0.57
CA PHE A 149 1.51 15.19 -1.09
C PHE A 149 0.22 15.03 -0.28
N ARG A 150 -0.24 16.11 0.34
CA ARG A 150 -1.51 16.15 1.06
C ARG A 150 -2.37 17.27 0.49
N PRO A 151 -3.65 17.01 0.13
CA PRO A 151 -4.56 18.08 -0.24
C PRO A 151 -4.78 19.01 0.96
N LEU A 152 -4.68 20.31 0.71
CA LEU A 152 -4.92 21.35 1.71
C LEU A 152 -6.44 21.48 1.91
N TYR A 153 -6.96 20.86 2.96
CA TYR A 153 -8.31 21.13 3.44
C TYR A 153 -8.23 21.99 4.68
N ALA A 154 -8.75 23.21 4.62
CA ALA A 154 -8.88 24.10 5.76
C ALA A 154 -9.70 23.42 6.87
N VAL A 155 -9.03 22.81 7.84
CA VAL A 155 -9.70 22.28 9.03
C VAL A 155 -10.12 23.49 9.87
N GLY A 156 -11.43 23.70 10.02
CA GLY A 156 -11.97 24.81 10.82
C GLY A 156 -12.07 26.17 10.10
N GLY A 157 -12.13 26.20 8.77
CA GLY A 157 -12.40 27.44 8.02
C GLY A 157 -11.22 28.41 7.93
N GLN A 158 -10.00 27.98 8.25
CA GLN A 158 -8.80 28.78 8.04
C GLN A 158 -8.34 28.70 6.59
N GLU A 159 -8.62 29.74 5.80
CA GLU A 159 -8.02 29.91 4.47
C GLU A 159 -6.50 30.09 4.57
N LEU A 160 -5.78 29.56 3.58
CA LEU A 160 -4.33 29.68 3.46
C LEU A 160 -3.92 31.17 3.46
N GLY A 161 -3.47 31.68 4.60
CA GLY A 161 -3.08 33.10 4.72
C GLY A 161 -3.30 33.77 6.08
N TYR A 162 -4.09 33.20 6.98
CA TYR A 162 -4.40 33.87 8.26
C TYR A 162 -3.26 33.78 9.32
N LEU A 163 -2.31 32.86 9.16
CA LEU A 163 -1.20 32.73 10.11
C LEU A 163 -0.09 33.75 9.79
N PRO A 164 0.27 34.67 10.71
CA PRO A 164 1.48 35.47 10.55
C PRO A 164 2.72 34.57 10.62
N GLY A 165 3.75 34.87 9.84
CA GLY A 165 5.00 34.10 9.83
C GLY A 165 5.53 33.77 8.42
N SER A 166 6.68 33.11 8.40
CA SER A 166 7.35 32.56 7.22
C SER A 166 6.52 31.47 6.54
N GLU A 167 6.86 31.16 5.28
CA GLU A 167 6.26 30.04 4.54
C GLU A 167 6.36 28.73 5.34
N SER A 168 7.52 28.45 5.93
CA SER A 168 7.75 27.26 6.74
C SER A 168 6.83 27.20 7.96
N GLU A 169 6.64 28.32 8.69
CA GLU A 169 5.74 28.38 9.85
C GLU A 169 4.27 28.18 9.46
N LYS A 170 3.87 28.69 8.28
CA LYS A 170 2.53 28.45 7.72
C LYS A 170 2.32 27.00 7.30
N MET A 171 3.37 26.33 6.84
CA MET A 171 3.33 24.93 6.40
C MET A 171 3.47 23.93 7.55
N ASN A 172 4.05 24.33 8.67
CA ASN A 172 4.36 23.44 9.79
C ASN A 172 3.15 22.65 10.34
N PRO A 173 1.96 23.24 10.55
CA PRO A 173 0.78 22.49 11.02
C PRO A 173 0.35 21.37 10.06
N TRP A 174 0.64 21.52 8.76
CA TRP A 174 0.27 20.55 7.73
C TRP A 174 1.24 19.36 7.66
N ALA A 175 2.52 19.62 7.96
CA ALA A 175 3.56 18.61 8.08
C ALA A 175 3.45 17.84 9.41
N GLN A 176 2.86 18.44 10.45
CA GLN A 176 2.78 17.86 11.78
C GLN A 176 2.14 16.47 11.79
N ALA A 177 1.06 16.23 11.03
CA ALA A 177 0.45 14.89 10.98
C ALA A 177 1.40 13.79 10.44
N VAL A 178 2.35 14.16 9.58
CA VAL A 178 3.39 13.24 9.09
C VAL A 178 4.38 12.96 10.21
N PHE A 179 4.85 14.00 10.90
CA PHE A 179 5.76 13.86 12.04
C PHE A 179 5.14 13.11 13.21
N ASP A 180 3.87 13.37 13.53
CA ASP A 180 3.10 12.68 14.56
C ASP A 180 2.97 11.19 14.24
N THR A 181 2.71 10.86 12.97
CA THR A 181 2.66 9.46 12.51
C THR A 181 4.01 8.77 12.73
N LEU A 182 5.12 9.43 12.41
CA LEU A 182 6.46 8.87 12.60
C LEU A 182 6.88 8.79 14.07
N SER A 183 6.39 9.70 14.92
CA SER A 183 6.73 9.73 16.35
C SER A 183 5.94 8.69 17.16
N ALA A 184 4.84 8.18 16.60
CA ALA A 184 3.95 7.21 17.24
C ALA A 184 4.25 5.75 16.86
N VAL A 185 5.18 5.51 15.94
CA VAL A 185 5.63 4.18 15.50
C VAL A 185 6.77 3.71 16.38
#